data_AF-A0A3N5U773-F1
#
_entry.id   AF-A0A3N5U773-F1
#
_cell.length_a   1.000
_cell.length_b   1.000
_cell.length_c   1.000
_cell.angle_alpha   90.00
_cell.angle_beta   90.00
_cell.angle_gamma   90.00
#
_symmetry.space_group_name_H-M   'P 1'
#
loop_
_entity.id
_entity.type
_entity.pdbx_description
1 polymer ?
#
loop_
_entity_poly.entity_id
_entity_poly.type
_entity_poly.pdbx_seq_one_letter_code
_entity_poly.pdbx_strand_id
1 'polypeptide(L)'
;MMTVTMADFKTPKTHLEVKDIVFRKDDDEKCFELGLLPEDENIYHFNISPDVFFRNLTVDEVYFEPSRTFIRLKQPVTIALSCSGKNGGLLVQGE
;
A
#
# COMPACT_ATOMS: atom_id res chain seq x y z
N MET A 1 -9.70 5.54 -14.50
CA MET A 1 -8.88 4.94 -13.41
C MET A 1 -8.53 3.52 -13.82
N MET A 2 -7.27 3.11 -13.69
CA MET A 2 -6.82 1.75 -14.02
C MET A 2 -6.76 0.92 -12.74
N THR A 3 -7.51 -0.17 -12.70
CA THR A 3 -7.39 -1.19 -11.63
C THR A 3 -6.09 -1.97 -11.81
N VAL A 4 -5.42 -2.28 -10.70
CA VAL A 4 -4.27 -3.18 -10.66
C VAL A 4 -4.61 -4.56 -10.09
N THR A 5 -3.76 -5.52 -10.41
CA THR A 5 -3.78 -6.91 -9.94
C THR A 5 -2.42 -7.28 -9.37
N MET A 6 -2.31 -8.42 -8.70
CA MET A 6 -1.02 -8.92 -8.20
C MET A 6 0.01 -9.16 -9.31
N ALA A 7 -0.43 -9.38 -10.56
CA ALA A 7 0.48 -9.54 -11.70
C ALA A 7 1.27 -8.27 -11.99
N ASP A 8 0.69 -7.09 -11.72
CA ASP A 8 1.32 -5.78 -11.93
C ASP A 8 2.50 -5.53 -10.98
N PHE A 9 2.61 -6.32 -9.91
CA PHE A 9 3.67 -6.23 -8.90
C PHE A 9 4.66 -7.39 -8.99
N LYS A 10 4.63 -8.20 -10.06
CA LYS A 10 5.69 -9.18 -10.34
C LYS A 10 7.03 -8.48 -10.60
N THR A 11 6.97 -7.32 -11.25
CA THR A 11 8.07 -6.37 -11.30
C THR A 11 7.87 -5.37 -10.15
N PRO A 12 8.85 -5.20 -9.24
CA PRO A 12 8.72 -4.26 -8.15
C PRO A 12 8.46 -2.82 -8.62
N LYS A 13 7.60 -2.10 -7.90
CA LYS A 13 7.35 -0.66 -8.09
C LYS A 13 7.89 0.12 -6.91
N THR A 14 8.76 1.08 -7.16
CA THR A 14 9.45 1.85 -6.12
C THR A 14 8.87 3.26 -6.01
N HIS A 15 8.66 3.71 -4.78
CA HIS A 15 8.16 5.04 -4.44
C HIS A 15 9.10 5.70 -3.45
N LEU A 16 9.46 6.95 -3.72
CA LEU A 16 10.41 7.69 -2.91
C LEU A 16 9.71 8.52 -1.85
N GLU A 17 10.43 8.79 -0.75
CA GLU A 17 10.03 9.73 0.30
C GLU A 17 8.63 9.48 0.90
N VAL A 18 8.19 8.22 0.95
CA VAL A 18 6.86 7.87 1.49
C VAL A 18 6.83 8.16 2.98
N LYS A 19 5.81 8.92 3.41
CA LYS A 19 5.56 9.31 4.81
C LYS A 19 4.37 8.58 5.41
N ASP A 20 3.33 8.35 4.60
CA ASP A 20 2.12 7.69 5.05
C ASP A 20 1.69 6.62 4.03
N ILE A 21 1.21 5.50 4.55
CA ILE A 21 0.57 4.44 3.78
C ILE A 21 -0.91 4.46 4.14
N VAL A 22 -1.77 4.58 3.13
CA VAL A 22 -3.21 4.74 3.32
C VAL A 22 -3.95 3.56 2.73
N PHE A 23 -4.85 2.98 3.50
CA PHE A 23 -5.78 1.97 3.04
C PHE A 23 -7.17 2.57 3.02
N ARG A 24 -7.86 2.48 1.89
CA ARG A 24 -9.31 2.76 1.80
C ARG A 24 -10.03 1.47 1.45
N LYS A 25 -11.05 1.13 2.24
CA LYS A 25 -11.98 0.06 1.92
C LYS A 25 -13.32 0.70 1.63
N ASP A 26 -13.84 0.51 0.43
CA ASP A 26 -15.18 0.98 0.12
C ASP A 26 -16.22 0.09 0.80
N ASP A 27 -17.22 0.70 1.43
CA ASP A 27 -18.26 0.00 2.19
C ASP A 27 -19.25 -0.72 1.27
N ASP A 28 -19.35 -0.31 0.00
CA ASP A 28 -20.25 -0.85 -1.04
C ASP A 28 -19.64 -1.98 -1.91
N GLU A 29 -18.75 -2.79 -1.33
CA GLU A 29 -18.26 -4.05 -1.90
C GLU A 29 -17.42 -3.97 -3.20
N LYS A 30 -16.09 -3.87 -3.04
CA LYS A 30 -15.02 -4.65 -3.76
C LYS A 30 -13.75 -3.85 -4.05
N CYS A 31 -13.78 -2.54 -3.88
CA CYS A 31 -12.60 -1.71 -4.14
C CYS A 31 -11.76 -1.54 -2.88
N PHE A 32 -10.53 -2.04 -2.94
CA PHE A 32 -9.49 -1.78 -1.96
C PHE A 32 -8.48 -0.82 -2.57
N GLU A 33 -8.13 0.24 -1.86
CA GLU A 33 -7.12 1.18 -2.30
C GLU A 33 -5.93 1.20 -1.38
N LEU A 34 -4.75 1.23 -1.97
CA LEU A 34 -3.49 1.49 -1.32
C LEU A 34 -2.91 2.80 -1.86
N GLY A 35 -2.81 3.81 -1.02
CA GLY A 35 -2.13 5.07 -1.32
C GLY A 35 -0.76 5.14 -0.62
N LEU A 36 0.21 5.75 -1.28
CA LEU A 36 1.54 6.07 -0.72
C LEU A 36 1.76 7.59 -0.79
N LEU A 37 1.64 8.29 0.34
CA LEU A 37 1.80 9.75 0.45
C LEU A 37 3.28 10.09 0.73
N PRO A 38 3.81 11.24 0.28
CA PRO A 38 3.11 12.50 0.01
C PRO A 38 2.54 12.68 -1.40
N GLU A 39 2.80 11.76 -2.33
CA GLU A 39 2.33 11.89 -3.71
C GLU A 39 0.94 11.27 -3.86
N ASP A 40 -0.10 12.10 -3.92
CA ASP A 40 -1.49 11.70 -4.21
C ASP A 40 -1.63 10.92 -5.53
N GLU A 41 -0.60 10.91 -6.39
CA GLU A 41 -0.55 10.15 -7.65
C GLU A 41 -0.34 8.63 -7.47
N ASN A 42 0.16 8.19 -6.31
CA ASN A 42 0.49 6.79 -6.06
C ASN A 42 -0.64 6.02 -5.37
N ILE A 43 -1.83 6.04 -5.98
CA ILE A 43 -3.01 5.29 -5.51
C ILE A 43 -3.26 4.06 -6.38
N TYR A 44 -3.24 2.89 -5.75
CA TYR A 44 -3.50 1.60 -6.38
C TYR A 44 -4.90 1.11 -6.05
N HIS A 45 -5.73 0.96 -7.08
CA HIS A 45 -7.09 0.43 -6.96
C HIS A 45 -7.09 -1.08 -7.26
N PHE A 46 -7.47 -1.89 -6.29
CA PHE A 46 -7.60 -3.33 -6.41
C PHE A 46 -9.08 -3.74 -6.43
N ASN A 47 -9.45 -4.57 -7.41
CA ASN A 47 -10.79 -5.19 -7.47
C ASN A 47 -10.99 -6.28 -6.38
N ILE A 48 -9.91 -6.79 -5.82
CA ILE A 48 -9.89 -7.78 -4.74
C ILE A 48 -8.82 -7.32 -3.76
N SER A 49 -9.17 -7.14 -2.50
CA SER A 49 -8.22 -6.78 -1.45
C SER A 49 -7.11 -7.85 -1.37
N PRO A 50 -5.84 -7.51 -1.62
CA PRO A 50 -4.75 -8.44 -1.41
C PRO A 50 -4.46 -8.59 0.08
N ASP A 51 -3.84 -9.71 0.47
CA ASP A 51 -3.12 -9.78 1.74
C ASP A 51 -1.90 -8.85 1.67
N VAL A 52 -1.73 -7.96 2.64
CA VAL A 52 -0.64 -6.99 2.67
C VAL A 52 0.37 -7.36 3.76
N PHE A 53 1.64 -7.43 3.38
CA PHE A 53 2.75 -7.74 4.28
C PHE A 53 3.71 -6.56 4.35
N PHE A 54 4.06 -6.14 5.56
CA PHE A 54 5.00 -5.05 5.78
C PHE A 54 6.37 -5.58 6.21
N ARG A 55 7.45 -4.99 5.70
CA ARG A 55 8.83 -5.34 6.07
C ARG A 55 9.70 -4.09 6.10
N ASN A 56 10.64 -4.05 7.05
CA ASN A 56 11.64 -2.96 7.18
C ASN A 56 11.02 -1.55 7.26
N LEU A 57 9.83 -1.42 7.85
CA LEU A 57 9.19 -0.13 8.06
C LEU A 57 9.19 0.20 9.55
N THR A 58 9.62 1.41 9.90
CA THR A 58 9.51 1.92 11.28
C THR A 58 8.28 2.80 11.38
N VAL A 59 7.23 2.25 11.96
CA VAL A 59 5.94 2.93 12.14
C VAL A 59 6.02 3.90 13.33
N ASP A 60 5.50 5.10 13.15
CA ASP A 60 5.30 6.09 14.21
C ASP A 60 3.93 5.89 14.85
N GLU A 61 2.88 5.97 14.04
CA GLU A 61 1.50 5.85 14.47
C GLU A 61 0.65 5.10 13.44
N VAL A 62 -0.41 4.47 13.94
CA VAL A 62 -1.50 3.91 13.14
C VAL A 62 -2.78 4.53 13.66
N TYR A 63 -3.57 5.15 12.78
CA TYR A 63 -4.85 5.73 13.14
C TYR A 63 -5.92 5.43 12.11
N PHE A 64 -7.17 5.50 12.54
CA PHE A 64 -8.33 5.04 11.80
C PHE A 64 -9.33 6.18 11.65
N GLU A 65 -9.83 6.34 10.44
CA GLU A 65 -10.97 7.18 10.09
C GLU A 65 -12.09 6.30 9.53
N PRO A 66 -13.32 6.81 9.37
CA PRO A 66 -14.34 6.09 8.63
C PRO A 66 -13.82 5.64 7.26
N SER A 67 -13.86 4.32 7.05
CA SER A 67 -13.49 3.64 5.80
C SER A 67 -12.01 3.79 5.38
N ARG A 68 -11.15 4.36 6.24
CA ARG A 68 -9.73 4.62 5.97
C ARG A 68 -8.81 4.25 7.15
N THR A 69 -7.67 3.66 6.84
CA THR A 69 -6.59 3.39 7.79
C THR A 69 -5.33 4.08 7.32
N PHE A 70 -4.64 4.77 8.22
CA PHE A 70 -3.38 5.45 7.95
C PHE A 70 -2.27 4.81 8.77
N ILE A 71 -1.14 4.54 8.12
CA ILE A 71 0.10 4.11 8.77
C ILE A 71 1.14 5.20 8.50
N ARG A 72 1.49 5.96 9.53
CA ARG A 72 2.53 6.99 9.45
C ARG A 72 3.89 6.41 9.79
N LEU A 73 4.89 6.73 8.99
CA LEU A 73 6.26 6.30 9.18
C LEU A 73 7.03 7.34 10.01
N LYS A 74 7.98 6.88 10.85
CA LYS A 74 8.79 7.77 11.70
C LYS A 74 9.62 8.79 10.93
N GLN A 75 9.95 8.46 9.68
CA GLN A 75 10.65 9.32 8.74
C GLN A 75 10.24 8.93 7.32
N PRO A 76 10.46 9.79 6.31
CA PRO A 76 10.26 9.42 4.92
C PRO A 76 11.12 8.21 4.55
N VAL A 77 10.54 7.24 3.84
CA VAL A 77 11.20 5.97 3.45
C VAL A 77 10.93 5.66 1.99
N THR A 78 11.92 5.10 1.30
CA THR A 78 11.71 4.50 -0.02
C THR A 78 10.96 3.17 0.14
N ILE A 79 9.83 3.02 -0.54
CA ILE A 79 9.02 1.80 -0.50
C ILE A 79 9.07 1.07 -1.82
N ALA A 80 9.37 -0.23 -1.78
CA ALA A 80 9.19 -1.16 -2.88
C ALA A 80 7.93 -2.01 -2.69
N LEU A 81 7.02 -1.94 -3.65
CA LEU A 81 5.84 -2.79 -3.75
C LEU A 81 6.11 -3.97 -4.66
N SER A 82 5.90 -5.19 -4.18
CA SER A 82 6.12 -6.40 -4.97
C SER A 82 5.18 -7.54 -4.59
N CYS A 83 5.03 -8.52 -5.46
CA CYS A 83 4.29 -9.73 -5.17
C CYS A 83 5.12 -10.68 -4.28
N SER A 84 4.59 -11.05 -3.12
CA SER A 84 5.19 -12.03 -2.21
C SER A 84 5.06 -13.44 -2.79
N GLY A 85 6.16 -13.94 -3.38
CA GLY A 85 6.17 -15.14 -4.23
C GLY A 85 5.74 -16.47 -3.60
N LYS A 86 5.60 -16.59 -2.26
CA LYS A 86 5.13 -17.83 -1.61
C LYS A 86 3.62 -17.87 -1.36
N ASN A 87 2.98 -16.72 -1.11
CA ASN A 87 1.60 -16.65 -0.63
C ASN A 87 0.67 -15.77 -1.48
N GLY A 88 1.19 -15.08 -2.51
CA GLY A 88 0.36 -14.31 -3.45
C GLY A 88 -0.21 -13.00 -2.90
N GLY A 89 0.43 -12.41 -1.89
CA GLY A 89 0.05 -11.09 -1.35
C GLY A 89 1.01 -9.96 -1.74
N LEU A 90 0.64 -8.73 -1.42
CA LEU A 90 1.41 -7.53 -1.67
C LEU A 90 2.43 -7.30 -0.55
N LEU A 91 3.71 -7.32 -0.88
CA LEU A 91 4.78 -6.92 0.02
C LEU A 91 5.02 -5.42 -0.11
N VAL A 92 4.93 -4.71 1.02
CA VAL A 92 5.29 -3.30 1.19
C VAL A 92 6.58 -3.26 1.99
N GLN A 93 7.70 -3.04 1.30
CA GLN A 93 9.03 -3.11 1.91
C GLN A 93 9.70 -1.74 1.93
N GLY A 94 10.19 -1.33 3.10
CA GLY A 94 11.13 -0.21 3.22
C GLY A 94 12.54 -0.60 2.75
N GLU A 95 13.18 0.29 1.99
CA GLU A 95 14.57 0.20 1.54
C GLU A 95 15.50 1.15 2.30
#